data_AF-A0A3D2YYK3-F1
#
_entry.id   AF-A0A3D2YYK3-F1
#
_cell.length_a   1.000
_cell.length_b   1.000
_cell.length_c   1.000
_cell.angle_alpha   90.00
_cell.angle_beta   90.00
_cell.angle_gamma   90.00
#
_symmetry.space_group_name_H-M   'P 1'
#
loop_
_entity.id
_entity.type
_entity.pdbx_description
1 polymer ?
#
loop_
_entity_poly.entity_id
_entity_poly.type
_entity_poly.pdbx_seq_one_letter_code
_entity_poly.pdbx_strand_id
1 'polypeptide(L)' 'MSPQRGGIYLADLNPRRGTEPGKTRPVLVLQTDLLNGAGHPSTVVFPLTSRIIDD' A
#
# COMPACT_ATOMS: atom_id res chain seq x y z
N MET A 1 -11.33 -3.50 10.63
CA MET A 1 -11.60 -4.00 9.27
C MET A 1 -10.26 -4.34 8.64
N SER A 2 -10.06 -5.55 8.13
CA SER A 2 -8.80 -5.94 7.49
C SER A 2 -8.73 -5.40 6.05
N PRO A 3 -7.54 -5.01 5.55
CA PRO A 3 -7.36 -4.65 4.16
C PRO A 3 -7.74 -5.82 3.24
N GLN A 4 -8.36 -5.54 2.10
CA GLN A 4 -8.73 -6.55 1.10
C GLN A 4 -7.80 -6.47 -0.10
N ARG A 5 -7.35 -7.62 -0.61
CA ARG A 5 -6.51 -7.74 -1.80
C ARG A 5 -7.20 -7.09 -3.00
N GLY A 6 -6.47 -6.24 -3.71
CA GLY A 6 -7.03 -5.44 -4.81
C GLY A 6 -7.70 -4.13 -4.36
N GLY A 7 -7.92 -3.93 -3.06
CA GLY A 7 -8.41 -2.66 -2.52
C GLY A 7 -7.35 -1.57 -2.53
N ILE A 8 -7.80 -0.32 -2.66
CA ILE A 8 -6.96 0.88 -2.59
C ILE A 8 -7.22 1.61 -1.27
N TYR A 9 -6.15 1.88 -0.52
CA TYR A 9 -6.22 2.53 0.80
C TYR A 9 -5.20 3.67 0.89
N LEU A 10 -5.44 4.65 1.77
CA LEU A 10 -4.42 5.62 2.15
C LEU A 10 -3.50 5.01 3.20
N ALA A 11 -2.19 5.10 2.99
CA ALA A 11 -1.18 4.69 3.97
C ALA A 11 -0.17 5.82 4.19
N ASP A 12 0.20 6.07 5.45
CA ASP A 12 1.31 6.96 5.79
C ASP A 12 2.64 6.21 5.67
N LEU A 13 3.47 6.61 4.70
CA LEU A 13 4.76 6.01 4.41
C LEU A 13 5.94 6.86 4.92
N ASN A 14 5.70 7.75 5.88
CA ASN A 14 6.76 8.51 6.52
C ASN A 14 7.37 7.78 7.72
N PRO A 15 8.65 8.04 8.05
CA PRO A 15 9.60 8.90 7.32
C PRO A 15 10.18 8.19 6.09
N ARG A 16 10.35 8.93 4.99
CA ARG A 16 11.01 8.43 3.78
C ARG A 16 12.51 8.28 3.99
N ARG A 17 13.11 7.20 3.44
CA ARG A 17 14.57 7.07 3.31
C ARG A 17 14.96 6.93 1.83
N GLY A 18 15.92 7.74 1.37
CA GLY A 18 16.42 7.67 -0.01
C GLY A 18 15.32 7.85 -1.07
N THR A 19 15.15 6.85 -1.94
CA THR A 19 14.14 6.83 -3.02
C THR A 19 12.85 6.07 -2.65
N GLU A 20 12.71 5.62 -1.40
CA GLU A 20 11.49 4.95 -0.94
C GLU A 20 10.25 5.86 -1.12
N PRO A 21 9.08 5.28 -1.42
CA PRO A 21 7.82 6.01 -1.40
C PRO A 21 7.56 6.59 0.00
N GLY A 22 7.15 7.86 0.06
CA GLY A 22 6.84 8.58 1.30
C GLY A 22 5.55 9.38 1.21
N LYS A 23 5.22 10.14 2.27
CA LYS A 23 3.93 10.83 2.48
C LYS A 23 2.76 9.86 2.71
N THR A 24 1.62 10.40 3.12
CA THR A 24 0.34 9.69 3.01
C THR A 24 -0.07 9.60 1.54
N ARG A 25 -0.19 8.40 0.99
CA ARG A 25 -0.57 8.19 -0.42
C ARG A 25 -1.42 6.94 -0.62
N PRO A 26 -2.14 6.84 -1.77
CA PRO A 26 -2.86 5.63 -2.12
C PRO A 26 -1.89 4.45 -2.32
N VAL A 27 -2.28 3.28 -1.83
CA VAL A 27 -1.57 2.02 -1.99
C VAL A 27 -2.54 0.92 -2.40
N LEU A 28 -2.10 0.01 -3.26
CA LEU A 28 -2.83 -1.19 -3.65
C LEU A 28 -2.45 -2.36 -2.75
N VAL A 29 -3.41 -3.05 -2.16
CA VAL A 29 -3.15 -4.23 -1.32
C VAL A 29 -2.84 -5.44 -2.20
N LEU A 30 -1.66 -6.03 -2.01
CA LEU A 30 -1.22 -7.24 -2.73
C LEU A 30 -1.31 -8.52 -1.89
N GLN A 31 -1.19 -8.38 -0.56
CA GLN A 31 -1.26 -9.50 0.38
C GLN A 31 -2.59 -10.25 0.27
N THR A 32 -2.56 -11.58 0.41
CA THR A 32 -3.75 -12.42 0.32
C THR A 32 -4.73 -12.13 1.46
N ASP A 33 -6.04 -12.24 1.15
CA ASP A 33 -7.08 -12.04 2.16
C ASP A 33 -7.03 -13.08 3.27
N LEU A 34 -6.50 -14.28 2.98
CA LEU A 34 -6.23 -15.30 3.99
C LEU A 34 -5.28 -14.77 5.08
N LEU A 35 -4.19 -14.08 4.70
CA LEU A 35 -3.25 -13.53 5.67
C LEU A 35 -3.75 -12.22 6.30
N ASN A 36 -4.43 -11.36 5.53
CA ASN A 36 -5.05 -10.13 6.03
C ASN A 36 -6.15 -10.44 7.07
N GLY A 37 -6.91 -11.51 6.85
CA GLY A 37 -7.98 -11.99 7.73
C GLY A 37 -7.47 -12.74 8.97
N ALA A 38 -6.23 -13.26 8.92
CA ALA A 38 -5.60 -13.96 10.03
C ALA A 38 -5.08 -13.02 11.15
N GLY A 39 -5.32 -11.71 11.05
CA GLY A 39 -4.84 -10.74 12.04
C GLY A 39 -3.33 -10.50 11.98
N HIS A 40 -2.70 -10.81 10.85
CA HIS A 40 -1.27 -10.56 10.67
C HIS A 40 -0.95 -9.06 10.79
N PRO A 41 0.07 -8.66 11.57
CA PRO A 41 0.29 -7.26 11.90
C PRO A 41 0.76 -6.39 10.73
N SER A 42 1.26 -6.99 9.65
CA SER A 42 1.71 -6.29 8.45
C SER A 42 0.90 -6.68 7.21
N THR A 43 0.86 -5.77 6.24
CA THR A 43 0.20 -5.94 4.95
C THR A 43 1.16 -5.53 3.83
N VAL A 44 1.36 -6.42 2.85
CA VAL A 44 2.13 -6.11 1.64
C VAL A 44 1.29 -5.24 0.69
N VAL A 45 1.84 -4.08 0.32
CA VAL A 45 1.16 -3.09 -0.52
C VAL A 45 2.07 -2.55 -1.63
N PHE A 46 1.47 -2.05 -2.72
CA PHE A 46 2.16 -1.32 -3.79
C PHE A 46 1.80 0.16 -3.76
N PRO A 47 2.75 1.08 -3.50
CA PRO A 47 2.47 2.50 -3.49
C PRO A 47 2.13 3.06 -4.88
N LEU A 48 1.07 3.86 -4.96
CA LEU A 48 0.62 4.47 -6.20
C LEU A 48 1.15 5.92 -6.33
N THR A 49 1.18 6.41 -7.57
CA THR A 49 1.61 7.77 -7.91
C THR A 49 0.71 8.34 -9.01
N SER A 50 0.46 9.65 -8.97
CA SER A 50 -0.20 10.38 -10.06
C SER A 50 0.77 10.78 -11.18
N ARG A 51 2.09 10.59 -10.99
CA ARG A 51 3.09 10.76 -12.05
C ARG A 51 3.00 9.59 -13.01
N ILE A 52 2.37 9.81 -14.15
CA ILE A 52 2.24 8.86 -15.25
C ILE A 52 3.38 9.04 -16.26
N ILE A 53 3.58 8.04 -17.12
CA ILE A 53 4.36 8.17 -18.36
C ILE A 53 3.43 8.65 -19.47
N ASP A 54 3.97 9.37 -20.45
CA ASP A 54 3.23 9.69 -21.67
C ASP A 54 3.04 8.40 -22.51
N ASP A 55 1.97 8.34 -23.29
CA ASP A 55 1.66 7.22 -24.20
C ASP A 55 2.68 7.09 -25.36
#